data_AF-A0A2V9VFE6-F1
#
_entry.id   AF-A0A2V9VFE6-F1
#
_cell.length_a   1.000
_cell.length_b   1.000
_cell.length_c   1.000
_cell.angle_alpha   90.00
_cell.angle_beta   90.00
_cell.angle_gamma   90.00
#
_symmetry.space_group_name_H-M   'P 1'
#
loop_
_entity.id
_entity.type
_entity.pdbx_description
1 polymer ?
#
loop_
_entity_poly.entity_id
_entity_poly.type
_entity_poly.pdbx_seq_one_letter_code
_entity_poly.pdbx_strand_id
1 'polypeptide(L)'
;MQRKTIVVSLMTLFFLASLAAFAASGEKAKIKGMIITRTGETLIVSGPDGKTTVVLTDDTRTKDDKGLFGLEKVEMSNAVLIPGLKLKVDGTSDDQGRVVAKTITVDGDDLEAAEMIQSGLHPTAEQVAANVQRLETHGQDIAGNKVQLAAHKENIATNQQNIGANKQQIEANIKDIQENTDRFTALSEYDVKGQATVKFNVGSTKISPEDEEQLKQLAQTATGLNGYIVEVMGYADATGSAAMNTKLSEDRAKAVVTYLMQQGNVPIRHIVAPGAMGEYGAAAPNETKAGRAENRRVEVKVLINKGIAGS
;
A
#
# COMPACT_ATOMS: atom_id res chain seq x y z
N MET A 1 -9.82 -32.35 15.95
CA MET A 1 -11.27 -32.26 16.23
C MET A 1 -11.99 -33.05 15.13
N GLN A 2 -12.95 -33.88 15.53
CA GLN A 2 -13.30 -35.17 14.95
C GLN A 2 -13.94 -35.17 13.54
N ARG A 3 -13.45 -36.08 12.68
CA ARG A 3 -14.16 -36.57 11.47
C ARG A 3 -15.17 -37.63 11.89
N LYS A 4 -16.46 -37.44 11.59
CA LYS A 4 -17.51 -38.43 11.83
C LYS A 4 -17.71 -39.29 10.58
N THR A 5 -17.27 -40.55 10.68
CA THR A 5 -17.56 -41.65 9.76
C THR A 5 -18.99 -42.12 10.04
N ILE A 6 -19.87 -42.09 9.04
CA ILE A 6 -21.21 -42.69 9.14
C ILE A 6 -21.11 -44.15 8.70
N VAL A 7 -21.41 -45.03 9.65
CA VAL A 7 -21.42 -46.49 9.51
C VAL A 7 -22.69 -46.91 8.79
N VAL A 8 -22.50 -47.69 7.72
CA VAL A 8 -23.54 -48.44 6.99
C VAL A 8 -24.04 -49.56 7.92
N SER A 9 -25.33 -49.56 8.26
CA SER A 9 -25.95 -50.66 9.00
C SER A 9 -26.84 -51.47 8.07
N LEU A 10 -26.28 -52.59 7.64
CA LEU A 10 -26.93 -53.70 6.96
C LEU A 10 -27.79 -54.45 7.99
N MET A 11 -29.11 -54.38 7.87
CA MET A 11 -30.02 -55.17 8.72
C MET A 11 -30.79 -56.15 7.83
N THR A 12 -30.27 -57.37 7.78
CA THR A 12 -30.91 -58.56 7.23
C THR A 12 -32.05 -58.99 8.16
N LEU A 13 -33.26 -59.14 7.61
CA LEU A 13 -34.37 -59.84 8.26
C LEU A 13 -34.83 -60.97 7.34
N PHE A 14 -34.79 -62.19 7.87
CA PHE A 14 -35.13 -63.44 7.18
C PHE A 14 -36.50 -63.95 7.67
N PHE A 15 -37.21 -64.61 6.75
CA PHE A 15 -38.34 -65.54 6.95
C PHE A 15 -39.72 -64.98 7.35
N LEU A 16 -40.66 -64.98 6.39
CA LEU A 16 -41.65 -66.08 6.30
C LEU A 16 -42.28 -66.08 4.91
N ALA A 17 -42.17 -67.21 4.21
CA ALA A 17 -42.92 -67.48 3.00
C ALA A 17 -44.38 -67.80 3.38
N SER A 18 -45.30 -66.88 3.06
CA SER A 18 -46.70 -67.22 2.87
C SER A 18 -47.03 -66.99 1.39
N LEU A 19 -47.21 -68.09 0.65
CA LEU A 19 -47.99 -68.06 -0.59
C LEU A 19 -49.40 -67.62 -0.23
N ALA A 20 -49.67 -66.33 -0.37
CA ALA A 20 -51.02 -65.82 -0.55
C ALA A 20 -51.06 -65.30 -1.99
N ALA A 21 -51.73 -66.06 -2.86
CA ALA A 21 -52.17 -65.58 -4.15
C ALA A 21 -53.11 -64.40 -3.91
N PHE A 22 -52.56 -63.18 -3.89
CA PHE A 22 -53.36 -61.97 -3.86
C PHE A 22 -53.92 -61.76 -5.27
N ALA A 23 -55.19 -62.16 -5.44
CA ALA A 23 -56.03 -61.62 -6.48
C ALA A 23 -56.06 -60.09 -6.31
N ALA A 24 -55.45 -59.38 -7.24
CA ALA A 24 -55.53 -57.93 -7.34
C ALA A 24 -56.99 -57.51 -7.51
N SER A 25 -57.63 -57.07 -6.43
CA SER A 25 -58.86 -56.28 -6.48
C SER A 25 -58.54 -54.83 -6.18
N GLY A 26 -57.59 -54.26 -6.93
CA GLY A 26 -57.45 -52.80 -7.02
C GLY A 26 -58.62 -52.25 -7.85
N GLU A 27 -59.16 -51.11 -7.44
CA GLU A 27 -60.24 -50.46 -8.19
C GLU A 27 -59.75 -50.11 -9.61
N LYS A 28 -60.57 -50.42 -10.62
CA LYS A 28 -60.23 -50.12 -12.01
C LYS A 28 -60.08 -48.61 -12.17
N ALA A 29 -58.88 -48.18 -12.53
CA ALA A 29 -58.56 -46.78 -12.73
C ALA A 29 -58.40 -46.49 -14.21
N LYS A 30 -59.01 -45.40 -14.67
CA LYS A 30 -58.84 -44.86 -16.02
C LYS A 30 -58.31 -43.45 -15.92
N ILE A 31 -57.13 -43.21 -16.48
CA ILE A 31 -56.52 -41.88 -16.51
C ILE A 31 -56.44 -41.41 -17.96
N LYS A 32 -56.81 -40.16 -18.21
CA LYS A 32 -56.54 -39.50 -19.48
C LYS A 32 -55.79 -38.20 -19.20
N GLY A 33 -54.65 -38.02 -19.83
CA GLY A 33 -53.83 -36.83 -19.58
C GLY A 33 -52.54 -36.82 -20.38
N MET A 34 -51.67 -35.87 -20.05
CA MET A 34 -50.36 -35.68 -20.68
C MET A 34 -49.25 -36.09 -19.72
N ILE A 35 -48.23 -36.79 -20.22
CA ILE A 35 -47.03 -37.07 -19.43
C ILE A 35 -46.29 -35.75 -19.20
N ILE A 36 -46.08 -35.36 -17.94
CA ILE A 36 -45.27 -34.18 -17.60
C ILE A 36 -43.86 -34.56 -17.13
N THR A 37 -43.68 -35.78 -16.63
CA THR A 37 -42.39 -36.30 -16.18
C THR A 37 -42.36 -37.81 -16.34
N ARG A 38 -41.21 -38.35 -16.72
CA ARG A 38 -40.93 -39.79 -16.70
C ARG A 38 -39.60 -40.03 -16.00
N THR A 39 -39.61 -40.96 -15.06
CA THR A 39 -38.40 -41.42 -14.37
C THR A 39 -38.44 -42.94 -14.30
N GLY A 40 -37.69 -43.59 -15.19
CA GLY A 40 -37.70 -45.04 -15.35
C GLY A 40 -39.10 -45.57 -15.66
N GLU A 41 -39.64 -46.35 -14.73
CA GLU A 41 -40.95 -47.00 -14.78
C GLU A 41 -42.09 -46.12 -14.22
N THR A 42 -41.79 -44.94 -13.68
CA THR A 42 -42.82 -44.04 -13.14
C THR A 42 -43.08 -42.87 -14.07
N LEU A 43 -44.36 -42.61 -14.34
CA LEU A 43 -44.86 -41.45 -15.08
C LEU A 43 -45.65 -40.56 -14.15
N ILE A 44 -45.56 -39.25 -14.35
CA ILE A 44 -46.52 -38.30 -13.78
C ILE A 44 -47.38 -37.80 -14.93
N VAL A 45 -48.68 -38.08 -14.83
CA VAL A 45 -49.67 -37.71 -15.84
C VAL A 45 -50.50 -36.55 -15.29
N SER A 46 -50.53 -35.43 -16.03
CA SER A 46 -51.41 -34.31 -15.73
C SER A 46 -52.72 -34.48 -16.49
N GLY A 47 -53.80 -34.75 -15.76
CA GLY A 47 -55.15 -34.89 -16.29
C GLY A 47 -56.12 -33.84 -15.74
N PRO A 48 -57.40 -33.92 -16.12
CA PRO A 48 -58.46 -33.03 -15.61
C PRO A 48 -58.60 -33.06 -14.07
N ASP A 49 -58.34 -34.23 -13.47
CA ASP A 49 -58.49 -34.48 -12.03
C ASP A 49 -57.20 -34.19 -11.24
N GLY A 50 -56.20 -33.57 -11.88
CA GLY A 50 -54.91 -33.23 -11.28
C GLY A 50 -53.76 -34.12 -11.77
N LYS A 51 -52.71 -34.24 -10.95
CA LYS A 51 -51.52 -35.02 -11.27
C LYS A 51 -51.64 -36.42 -10.67
N THR A 52 -51.52 -37.44 -11.51
CA THR A 52 -51.56 -38.84 -11.09
C THR A 52 -50.24 -39.52 -11.40
N THR A 53 -49.72 -40.24 -10.41
CA THR A 53 -48.54 -41.10 -10.59
C THR A 53 -48.97 -42.43 -11.19
N VAL A 54 -48.39 -42.78 -12.33
CA VAL A 54 -48.62 -44.03 -13.04
C VAL A 54 -47.34 -44.86 -12.98
N VAL A 55 -47.47 -46.12 -12.58
CA VAL A 55 -46.35 -47.06 -12.48
C VAL A 55 -46.48 -48.08 -13.61
N LEU A 56 -45.42 -48.21 -14.39
CA LEU A 56 -45.25 -49.23 -15.43
C LEU A 56 -44.68 -50.50 -14.78
N THR A 57 -45.13 -51.64 -15.27
CA THR A 57 -44.64 -52.97 -14.88
C THR A 57 -44.30 -53.76 -16.15
N ASP A 58 -43.68 -54.93 -15.98
CA ASP A 58 -43.40 -55.85 -17.09
C ASP A 58 -44.66 -56.27 -17.86
N ASP A 59 -45.82 -56.24 -17.21
CA ASP A 59 -47.11 -56.57 -17.81
C ASP A 59 -47.80 -55.39 -18.50
N THR A 60 -47.22 -54.17 -18.42
CA THR A 60 -47.81 -52.99 -19.04
C THR A 60 -47.64 -53.03 -20.56
N ARG A 61 -48.77 -53.04 -21.28
CA ARG A 61 -48.79 -53.03 -22.74
C ARG A 61 -49.10 -51.64 -23.28
N THR A 62 -48.22 -51.04 -24.08
CA THR A 62 -48.52 -49.79 -24.80
C THR A 62 -49.05 -50.11 -26.20
N LYS A 63 -50.10 -49.40 -26.63
CA LYS A 63 -50.77 -49.61 -27.92
C LYS A 63 -51.08 -48.29 -28.58
N ASP A 64 -51.10 -48.28 -29.91
CA ASP A 64 -51.60 -47.15 -30.69
C ASP A 64 -53.16 -47.15 -30.72
N ASP A 65 -53.77 -45.97 -30.63
CA ASP A 65 -55.21 -45.75 -30.79
C ASP A 65 -55.61 -45.80 -32.28
N LYS A 66 -54.67 -45.56 -33.21
CA LYS A 66 -54.90 -45.61 -34.66
C LYS A 66 -54.53 -46.96 -35.27
N GLY A 67 -55.52 -47.86 -35.38
CA GLY A 67 -55.51 -48.95 -36.36
C GLY A 67 -56.18 -48.47 -37.65
N LEU A 68 -55.42 -48.21 -38.72
CA LEU A 68 -56.02 -47.79 -39.99
C LEU A 68 -56.74 -49.00 -40.64
N PHE A 69 -58.04 -48.85 -40.91
CA PHE A 69 -58.89 -49.82 -41.63
C PHE A 69 -58.96 -51.25 -41.06
N GLY A 70 -59.23 -51.38 -39.76
CA GLY A 70 -59.56 -52.68 -39.16
C GLY A 70 -58.39 -53.65 -38.98
N LEU A 71 -57.15 -53.15 -39.11
CA LEU A 71 -55.95 -53.89 -38.74
C LEU A 71 -55.68 -53.81 -37.23
N GLU A 72 -55.00 -54.84 -36.73
CA GLU A 72 -54.72 -55.06 -35.31
C GLU A 72 -53.94 -53.90 -34.69
N LYS A 73 -54.28 -53.53 -33.44
CA LYS A 73 -53.56 -52.50 -32.68
C LYS A 73 -52.11 -52.93 -32.52
N VAL A 74 -51.18 -52.16 -33.08
CA VAL A 74 -49.75 -52.45 -32.97
C VAL A 74 -49.30 -52.21 -31.53
N GLU A 75 -48.66 -53.22 -30.94
CA GLU A 75 -48.03 -53.08 -29.64
C GLU A 75 -46.76 -52.26 -29.77
N MET A 76 -46.64 -51.22 -28.96
CA MET A 76 -45.52 -50.29 -28.96
C MET A 76 -44.63 -50.53 -27.75
N SER A 77 -43.35 -50.19 -27.88
CA SER A 77 -42.45 -50.19 -26.74
C SER A 77 -42.89 -49.16 -25.70
N ASN A 78 -42.84 -49.52 -24.42
CA ASN A 78 -43.03 -48.57 -23.32
C ASN A 78 -41.97 -47.45 -23.33
N ALA A 79 -40.89 -47.58 -24.12
CA ALA A 79 -39.91 -46.51 -24.37
C ALA A 79 -40.53 -45.27 -25.04
N VAL A 80 -41.62 -45.44 -25.78
CA VAL A 80 -42.35 -44.39 -26.53
C VAL A 80 -43.05 -43.36 -25.61
N LEU A 81 -43.23 -43.69 -24.33
CA LEU A 81 -43.91 -42.83 -23.36
C LEU A 81 -43.03 -41.65 -22.94
N ILE A 82 -43.03 -40.57 -23.73
CA ILE A 82 -42.19 -39.38 -23.48
C ILE A 82 -42.99 -38.21 -22.87
N PRO A 83 -42.37 -37.35 -22.05
CA PRO A 83 -43.00 -36.10 -21.63
C PRO A 83 -43.55 -35.27 -22.79
N GLY A 84 -44.78 -34.77 -22.66
CA GLY A 84 -45.54 -34.09 -23.70
C GLY A 84 -46.55 -35.00 -24.41
N LEU A 85 -46.39 -36.33 -24.35
CA LEU A 85 -47.31 -37.28 -24.99
C LEU A 85 -48.63 -37.39 -24.22
N LYS A 86 -49.74 -37.24 -24.95
CA LYS A 86 -51.08 -37.54 -24.43
C LYS A 86 -51.31 -39.04 -24.44
N LEU A 87 -51.95 -39.54 -23.40
CA LEU A 87 -52.24 -40.96 -23.25
C LEU A 87 -53.53 -41.23 -22.50
N LYS A 88 -54.00 -42.47 -22.63
CA LYS A 88 -55.03 -43.08 -21.80
C LYS A 88 -54.43 -44.28 -21.08
N VAL A 89 -54.55 -44.34 -19.77
CA VAL A 89 -54.11 -45.48 -18.94
C VAL A 89 -55.34 -46.23 -18.47
N ASP A 90 -55.40 -47.52 -18.75
CA ASP A 90 -56.27 -48.47 -18.07
C ASP A 90 -55.41 -49.29 -17.11
N GLY A 91 -55.74 -49.24 -15.82
CA GLY A 91 -54.93 -49.86 -14.77
C GLY A 91 -55.73 -50.13 -13.50
N THR A 92 -55.01 -50.43 -12.43
CA THR A 92 -55.58 -50.59 -11.10
C THR A 92 -54.93 -49.60 -10.15
N SER A 93 -55.73 -48.89 -9.36
CA SER A 93 -55.19 -48.07 -8.28
C SER A 93 -54.60 -48.96 -7.21
N ASP A 94 -53.39 -48.63 -6.76
CA ASP A 94 -52.81 -49.20 -5.55
C ASP A 94 -53.30 -48.43 -4.30
N ASP A 95 -52.96 -49.00 -3.16
CA ASP A 95 -53.19 -48.51 -1.80
C ASP A 95 -52.42 -47.22 -1.47
N GLN A 96 -51.51 -46.78 -2.35
CA GLN A 96 -50.77 -45.52 -2.25
C GLN A 96 -51.34 -44.43 -3.18
N GLY A 97 -52.47 -44.70 -3.85
CA GLY A 97 -53.11 -43.75 -4.78
C GLY A 97 -52.37 -43.60 -6.11
N ARG A 98 -51.45 -44.52 -6.43
CA ARG A 98 -50.79 -44.61 -7.75
C ARG A 98 -51.59 -45.56 -8.62
N VAL A 99 -51.49 -45.40 -9.93
CA VAL A 99 -52.14 -46.31 -10.87
C VAL A 99 -51.11 -47.22 -11.52
N VAL A 100 -51.21 -48.52 -11.24
CA VAL A 100 -50.42 -49.54 -11.91
C VAL A 100 -51.04 -49.76 -13.29
N ALA A 101 -50.30 -49.40 -14.33
CA ALA A 101 -50.79 -49.48 -15.70
C ALA A 101 -50.89 -50.93 -16.16
N LYS A 102 -52.00 -51.28 -16.80
CA LYS A 102 -52.14 -52.56 -17.52
C LYS A 102 -52.09 -52.35 -19.02
N THR A 103 -52.76 -51.31 -19.49
CA THR A 103 -52.73 -50.93 -20.89
C THR A 103 -52.62 -49.42 -21.00
N ILE A 104 -51.69 -48.97 -21.83
CA ILE A 104 -51.53 -47.55 -22.18
C ILE A 104 -51.86 -47.40 -23.65
N THR A 105 -52.77 -46.48 -23.96
CA THR A 105 -53.13 -46.14 -25.33
C THR A 105 -52.62 -44.74 -25.64
N VAL A 106 -51.85 -44.62 -26.71
CA VAL A 106 -51.29 -43.37 -27.24
C VAL A 106 -51.72 -43.20 -28.69
N ASP A 107 -51.67 -41.98 -29.23
CA ASP A 107 -51.92 -41.72 -30.65
C ASP A 107 -50.58 -41.45 -31.35
N GLY A 108 -50.37 -42.08 -32.51
CA GLY A 108 -49.15 -41.91 -33.30
C GLY A 108 -48.83 -40.45 -33.68
N ASP A 109 -49.83 -39.62 -33.97
CA ASP A 109 -49.62 -38.20 -34.31
C ASP A 109 -49.23 -37.38 -33.07
N ASP A 110 -49.88 -37.66 -31.92
CA ASP A 110 -49.52 -37.02 -30.64
C ASP A 110 -48.10 -37.43 -30.20
N LEU A 111 -47.66 -38.65 -30.53
CA LEU A 111 -46.29 -39.10 -30.32
C LEU A 111 -45.29 -38.34 -31.20
N GLU A 112 -45.52 -38.28 -32.50
CA GLU A 112 -44.66 -37.54 -33.43
C GLU A 112 -44.57 -36.06 -33.00
N ALA A 113 -45.70 -35.45 -32.62
CA ALA A 113 -45.73 -34.10 -32.09
C ALA A 113 -44.90 -33.94 -30.80
N ALA A 114 -45.02 -34.89 -29.86
CA ALA A 114 -44.24 -34.87 -28.62
C ALA A 114 -42.73 -35.06 -28.87
N GLU A 115 -42.35 -35.94 -29.81
CA GLU A 115 -40.96 -36.17 -30.21
C GLU A 115 -40.35 -34.92 -30.87
N MET A 116 -41.08 -34.26 -31.77
CA MET A 116 -40.66 -32.99 -32.38
C MET A 116 -40.46 -31.89 -31.33
N ILE A 117 -41.38 -31.77 -30.36
CA ILE A 117 -41.27 -30.78 -29.28
C ILE A 117 -40.03 -31.07 -28.43
N GLN A 118 -39.81 -32.32 -28.02
CA GLN A 118 -38.63 -32.67 -27.22
C GLN A 118 -37.33 -32.44 -27.97
N SER A 119 -37.28 -32.80 -29.25
CA SER A 119 -36.13 -32.55 -30.12
C SER A 119 -35.84 -31.04 -30.23
N GLY A 120 -36.87 -30.20 -30.36
CA GLY A 120 -36.75 -28.74 -30.35
C GLY A 120 -36.34 -28.15 -28.99
N LEU A 121 -36.70 -28.80 -27.88
CA LEU A 121 -36.34 -28.36 -26.52
C LEU A 121 -34.91 -28.76 -26.13
N HIS A 122 -34.35 -29.82 -26.71
CA HIS A 122 -33.00 -30.31 -26.43
C HIS A 122 -31.91 -29.22 -26.55
N PRO A 123 -31.78 -28.49 -27.68
CA PRO A 123 -30.77 -27.42 -27.79
C PRO A 123 -30.99 -26.28 -26.78
N THR A 124 -32.25 -26.04 -26.38
CA THR A 124 -32.55 -25.05 -25.34
C THR A 124 -32.05 -25.49 -23.97
N ALA A 125 -32.24 -26.77 -23.62
CA ALA A 125 -31.75 -27.33 -22.36
C ALA A 125 -30.21 -27.31 -22.30
N GLU A 126 -29.53 -27.65 -23.40
CA GLU A 126 -28.07 -27.53 -23.52
C GLU A 126 -27.60 -26.08 -23.36
N GLN A 127 -28.29 -25.13 -24.01
CA GLN A 127 -27.96 -23.71 -23.89
C GLN A 127 -28.15 -23.21 -22.46
N VAL A 128 -29.21 -23.64 -21.76
CA VAL A 128 -29.43 -23.30 -20.34
C VAL A 128 -28.31 -23.86 -19.47
N ALA A 129 -27.89 -25.12 -19.68
CA ALA A 129 -26.78 -25.72 -18.94
C ALA A 129 -25.47 -24.94 -19.19
N ALA A 130 -25.18 -24.57 -20.44
CA ALA A 130 -24.02 -23.75 -20.78
C ALA A 130 -24.09 -22.34 -20.16
N ASN A 131 -25.28 -21.75 -20.06
CA ASN A 131 -25.49 -20.46 -19.39
C ASN A 131 -25.20 -20.56 -17.89
N VAL A 132 -25.65 -21.63 -17.23
CA VAL A 132 -25.40 -21.87 -15.81
C VAL A 132 -23.89 -21.97 -15.55
N GLN A 133 -23.16 -22.76 -16.35
CA GLN A 133 -21.70 -22.85 -16.25
C GLN A 133 -21.02 -21.50 -16.46
N ARG A 134 -21.44 -20.71 -17.46
CA ARG A 134 -20.91 -19.36 -17.67
C ARG A 134 -21.14 -18.43 -16.47
N LEU A 135 -22.31 -18.52 -15.83
CA LEU A 135 -22.62 -17.73 -14.63
C LEU A 135 -21.74 -18.12 -13.44
N GLU A 136 -21.43 -19.41 -13.28
CA GLU A 136 -20.50 -19.89 -12.26
C GLU A 136 -19.08 -19.32 -12.49
N THR A 137 -18.58 -19.37 -13.73
CA THR A 137 -17.29 -18.77 -14.08
C THR A 137 -17.27 -17.26 -13.83
N HIS A 138 -18.28 -16.52 -14.28
CA HIS A 138 -18.38 -15.10 -14.00
C HIS A 138 -18.43 -14.81 -12.50
N GLY A 139 -19.09 -15.66 -11.72
CA GLY A 139 -19.11 -15.57 -10.25
C GLY A 139 -17.70 -15.68 -9.65
N GLN A 140 -16.89 -16.62 -10.15
CA GLN A 140 -15.49 -16.78 -9.75
C GLN A 140 -14.63 -15.57 -10.15
N ASP A 141 -14.80 -15.07 -11.37
CA ASP A 141 -14.06 -13.88 -11.85
C ASP A 141 -14.40 -12.64 -11.02
N ILE A 142 -15.68 -12.42 -10.70
CA ILE A 142 -16.11 -11.32 -9.84
C ILE A 142 -15.50 -11.46 -8.43
N ALA A 143 -15.45 -12.68 -7.89
CA ALA A 143 -14.81 -12.93 -6.60
C ALA A 143 -13.30 -12.60 -6.65
N GLY A 144 -12.61 -13.02 -7.72
CA GLY A 144 -11.19 -12.68 -7.95
C GLY A 144 -10.96 -11.17 -8.06
N ASN A 145 -11.78 -10.48 -8.86
CA ASN A 145 -11.71 -9.03 -9.04
C ASN A 145 -11.96 -8.27 -7.72
N LYS A 146 -12.86 -8.77 -6.85
CA LYS A 146 -13.08 -8.17 -5.52
C LYS A 146 -11.85 -8.26 -4.63
N VAL A 147 -11.13 -9.39 -4.66
CA VAL A 147 -9.88 -9.57 -3.92
C VAL A 147 -8.79 -8.63 -4.43
N GLN A 148 -8.63 -8.53 -5.76
CA GLN A 148 -7.69 -7.59 -6.37
C GLN A 148 -8.00 -6.13 -6.01
N LEU A 149 -9.28 -5.75 -6.03
CA LEU A 149 -9.71 -4.41 -5.65
C LEU A 149 -9.39 -4.10 -4.18
N ALA A 150 -9.53 -5.07 -3.28
CA ALA A 150 -9.15 -4.91 -1.88
C ALA A 150 -7.63 -4.69 -1.73
N ALA A 151 -6.81 -5.48 -2.44
CA ALA A 151 -5.35 -5.32 -2.45
C ALA A 151 -4.93 -3.96 -3.03
N HIS A 152 -5.58 -3.48 -4.09
CA HIS A 152 -5.31 -2.15 -4.65
C HIS A 152 -5.65 -1.03 -3.67
N LYS A 153 -6.74 -1.15 -2.91
CA LYS A 153 -7.08 -0.18 -1.86
C LYS A 153 -6.01 -0.11 -0.78
N GLU A 154 -5.46 -1.24 -0.35
CA GLU A 154 -4.37 -1.30 0.62
C GLU A 154 -3.08 -0.68 0.08
N ASN A 155 -2.73 -0.95 -1.19
CA ASN A 155 -1.59 -0.32 -1.85
C ASN A 155 -1.75 1.20 -1.95
N ILE A 156 -2.95 1.69 -2.26
CA ILE A 156 -3.24 3.13 -2.31
C ILE A 156 -3.06 3.76 -0.93
N ALA A 157 -3.56 3.13 0.14
CA ALA A 157 -3.41 3.63 1.51
C ALA A 157 -1.93 3.69 1.92
N THR A 158 -1.17 2.64 1.62
CA THR A 158 0.29 2.60 1.86
C THR A 158 1.01 3.71 1.09
N ASN A 159 0.67 3.90 -0.19
CA ASN A 159 1.26 4.95 -1.00
C ASN A 159 0.93 6.35 -0.49
N GLN A 160 -0.29 6.59 0.00
CA GLN A 160 -0.68 7.87 0.61
C GLN A 160 0.14 8.15 1.87
N GLN A 161 0.37 7.13 2.71
CA GLN A 161 1.25 7.26 3.88
C GLN A 161 2.69 7.60 3.48
N ASN A 162 3.24 6.89 2.49
CA ASN A 162 4.59 7.14 1.98
C ASN A 162 4.74 8.55 1.40
N ILE A 163 3.74 9.04 0.67
CA ILE A 163 3.71 10.42 0.16
C ILE A 163 3.73 11.42 1.32
N GLY A 164 2.97 11.17 2.39
CA GLY A 164 2.98 11.99 3.60
C GLY A 164 4.35 12.06 4.28
N ALA A 165 4.99 10.90 4.49
CA ALA A 165 6.32 10.82 5.08
C ALA A 165 7.39 11.50 4.20
N ASN A 166 7.35 11.25 2.89
CA ASN A 166 8.27 11.89 1.94
C ASN A 166 8.11 13.41 1.92
N LYS A 167 6.87 13.92 2.01
CA LYS A 167 6.61 15.36 2.08
C LYS A 167 7.27 15.99 3.31
N GLN A 168 7.10 15.37 4.49
CA GLN A 168 7.73 15.86 5.73
C GLN A 168 9.26 15.84 5.63
N GLN A 169 9.84 14.79 5.04
CA GLN A 169 11.28 14.73 4.83
C GLN A 169 11.78 15.81 3.86
N ILE A 170 11.04 16.09 2.80
CA ILE A 170 11.39 17.17 1.85
C ILE A 170 11.35 18.54 2.55
N GLU A 171 10.34 18.79 3.38
CA GLU A 171 10.24 20.04 4.16
C GLU A 171 11.42 20.20 5.12
N ALA A 172 11.83 19.12 5.80
CA ALA A 172 13.02 19.12 6.65
C ALA A 172 14.30 19.38 5.85
N ASN A 173 14.48 18.69 4.72
CA ASN A 173 15.66 18.87 3.86
C ASN A 173 15.76 20.29 3.31
N ILE A 174 14.62 20.91 2.93
CA ILE A 174 14.60 22.31 2.47
C ILE A 174 15.10 23.25 3.56
N LYS A 175 14.64 23.05 4.81
CA LYS A 175 15.11 23.83 5.95
C LYS A 175 16.62 23.67 6.16
N ASP A 176 17.11 22.44 6.14
CA ASP A 176 18.54 22.15 6.32
C ASP A 176 19.39 22.78 5.21
N ILE A 177 18.91 22.75 3.95
CA ILE A 177 19.58 23.41 2.81
C ILE A 177 19.60 24.92 3.00
N GLN A 178 18.50 25.52 3.47
CA GLN A 178 18.45 26.96 3.71
C GLN A 178 19.43 27.36 4.82
N GLU A 179 19.42 26.66 5.96
CA GLU A 179 20.34 26.94 7.08
C GLU A 179 21.81 26.79 6.66
N ASN A 180 22.13 25.76 5.87
CA ASN A 180 23.49 25.58 5.35
C ASN A 180 23.87 26.65 4.31
N THR A 181 22.91 27.09 3.50
CA THR A 181 23.10 28.18 2.53
C THR A 181 23.38 29.49 3.27
N ASP A 182 22.58 29.81 4.29
CA ASP A 182 22.75 31.00 5.12
C ASP A 182 24.13 30.99 5.79
N ARG A 183 24.53 29.86 6.38
CA ARG A 183 25.88 29.68 6.94
C ARG A 183 26.98 29.88 5.90
N PHE A 184 26.81 29.34 4.70
CA PHE A 184 27.80 29.48 3.63
C PHE A 184 27.93 30.95 3.18
N THR A 185 26.82 31.66 3.02
CA THR A 185 26.84 33.08 2.67
C THR A 185 27.46 33.95 3.75
N ALA A 186 27.34 33.55 5.02
CA ALA A 186 27.93 34.24 6.16
C ALA A 186 29.42 33.88 6.42
N LEU A 187 30.06 33.03 5.60
CA LEU A 187 31.46 32.63 5.80
C LEU A 187 32.47 33.77 5.62
N SER A 188 32.13 34.83 4.90
CA SER A 188 32.99 36.02 4.78
C SER A 188 32.80 37.01 5.92
N GLU A 189 31.78 36.82 6.76
CA GLU A 189 31.42 37.73 7.82
C GLU A 189 31.94 37.25 9.19
N TYR A 190 32.36 38.22 10.01
CA TYR A 190 32.87 37.97 11.35
C TYR A 190 32.19 38.87 12.36
N ASP A 191 31.89 38.31 13.52
CA ASP A 191 31.48 39.07 14.70
C ASP A 191 32.70 39.37 15.57
N VAL A 192 32.83 40.62 16.01
CA VAL A 192 33.79 40.99 17.06
C VAL A 192 33.22 40.59 18.41
N LYS A 193 33.84 39.62 19.08
CA LYS A 193 33.45 39.17 20.43
C LYS A 193 34.26 39.82 21.55
N GLY A 194 35.38 40.45 21.20
CA GLY A 194 36.18 41.22 22.13
C GLY A 194 37.25 42.01 21.40
N GLN A 195 37.73 43.09 22.00
CA GLN A 195 38.83 43.89 21.45
C GLN A 195 39.68 44.51 22.57
N ALA A 196 40.96 44.71 22.30
CA ALA A 196 41.89 45.44 23.15
C ALA A 196 42.80 46.31 22.28
N THR A 197 43.35 47.38 22.87
CA THR A 197 44.32 48.27 22.22
C THR A 197 45.53 48.41 23.11
N VAL A 198 46.70 48.01 22.60
CA VAL A 198 47.98 48.09 23.30
C VAL A 198 48.72 49.32 22.83
N LYS A 199 49.15 50.19 23.75
CA LYS A 199 49.88 51.42 23.39
C LYS A 199 51.38 51.28 23.61
N PHE A 200 52.16 51.95 22.77
CA PHE A 200 53.62 51.86 22.81
C PHE A 200 54.30 53.22 22.91
N ASN A 201 55.41 53.23 23.63
CA ASN A 201 56.34 54.36 23.63
C ASN A 201 57.07 54.47 22.27
N VAL A 202 57.60 55.66 22.00
CA VAL A 202 58.36 55.95 20.76
C VAL A 202 59.52 54.96 20.64
N GLY A 203 59.65 54.32 19.47
CA GLY A 203 60.71 53.34 19.18
C GLY A 203 60.68 52.06 20.02
N SER A 204 59.65 51.83 20.84
CA SER A 204 59.55 50.69 21.74
C SER A 204 58.53 49.65 21.27
N THR A 205 58.82 48.39 21.62
CA THR A 205 57.96 47.20 21.45
C THR A 205 57.55 46.59 22.80
N LYS A 206 57.89 47.25 23.91
CA LYS A 206 57.57 46.76 25.26
C LYS A 206 56.08 46.99 25.56
N ILE A 207 55.39 45.92 25.92
CA ILE A 207 53.99 45.94 26.39
C ILE A 207 53.98 46.42 27.85
N SER A 208 52.99 47.26 28.22
CA SER A 208 52.84 47.72 29.60
C SER A 208 52.16 46.65 30.46
N PRO A 209 52.41 46.58 31.79
CA PRO A 209 51.73 45.60 32.66
C PRO A 209 50.20 45.71 32.64
N GLU A 210 49.66 46.91 32.43
CA GLU A 210 48.21 47.14 32.28
C GLU A 210 47.67 46.50 30.99
N ASP A 211 48.36 46.73 29.87
CA ASP A 211 47.97 46.14 28.58
C ASP A 211 48.15 44.61 28.58
N GLU A 212 49.16 44.08 29.29
CA GLU A 212 49.33 42.63 29.49
C GLU A 212 48.09 42.02 30.15
N GLU A 213 47.57 42.62 31.22
CA GLU A 213 46.36 42.13 31.90
C GLU A 213 45.12 42.23 30.99
N GLN A 214 44.98 43.31 30.21
CA GLN A 214 43.89 43.42 29.23
C GLN A 214 43.97 42.34 28.13
N LEU A 215 45.18 42.09 27.60
CA LEU A 215 45.41 41.03 26.61
C LEU A 215 45.11 39.64 27.19
N LYS A 216 45.44 39.42 28.46
CA LYS A 216 45.14 38.16 29.15
C LYS A 216 43.63 37.93 29.30
N GLN A 217 42.88 38.96 29.69
CA GLN A 217 41.41 38.89 29.77
C GLN A 217 40.77 38.67 28.40
N LEU A 218 41.30 39.34 27.36
CA LEU A 218 40.86 39.13 25.99
C LEU A 218 41.14 37.69 25.52
N ALA A 219 42.32 37.14 25.84
CA ALA A 219 42.70 35.76 25.52
C ALA A 219 41.82 34.73 26.27
N GLN A 220 41.46 34.98 27.52
CA GLN A 220 40.50 34.15 28.27
C GLN A 220 39.12 34.17 27.61
N THR A 221 38.66 35.35 27.17
CA THR A 221 37.41 35.47 26.42
C THR A 221 37.49 34.68 25.12
N ALA A 222 38.60 34.80 24.39
CA ALA A 222 38.82 34.09 23.13
C ALA A 222 38.80 32.56 23.29
N THR A 223 39.56 32.05 24.26
CA THR A 223 39.70 30.60 24.50
C THR A 223 38.41 29.92 24.98
N GLY A 224 37.43 30.69 25.49
CA GLY A 224 36.09 30.18 25.80
C GLY A 224 35.16 30.03 24.59
N LEU A 225 35.56 30.50 23.41
CA LEU A 225 34.75 30.50 22.20
C LEU A 225 35.19 29.37 21.26
N ASN A 226 34.25 28.82 20.49
CA ASN A 226 34.57 27.83 19.46
C ASN A 226 34.81 28.52 18.11
N GLY A 227 35.83 28.09 17.37
CA GLY A 227 36.12 28.62 16.02
C GLY A 227 36.56 30.08 15.99
N TYR A 228 37.04 30.63 17.13
CA TYR A 228 37.55 31.99 17.18
C TYR A 228 38.87 32.12 16.42
N ILE A 229 39.10 33.33 15.90
CA ILE A 229 40.39 33.79 15.44
C ILE A 229 40.73 35.11 16.14
N VAL A 230 42.02 35.41 16.26
CA VAL A 230 42.53 36.65 16.83
C VAL A 230 43.24 37.42 15.73
N GLU A 231 42.73 38.59 15.40
CA GLU A 231 43.35 39.55 14.49
C GLU A 231 44.25 40.49 15.29
N VAL A 232 45.50 40.66 14.86
CA VAL A 232 46.48 41.55 15.51
C VAL A 232 47.03 42.50 14.46
N MET A 233 46.74 43.80 14.61
CA MET A 233 47.12 44.85 13.65
C MET A 233 48.00 45.87 14.34
N GLY A 234 49.25 46.00 13.90
CA GLY A 234 50.20 46.97 14.43
C GLY A 234 50.23 48.26 13.62
N TYR A 235 50.36 49.38 14.34
CA TYR A 235 50.42 50.73 13.80
C TYR A 235 51.62 51.51 14.36
N ALA A 236 52.08 52.48 13.59
CA ALA A 236 53.12 53.44 13.95
C ALA A 236 52.61 54.87 13.71
N ASP A 237 53.25 55.83 14.37
CA ASP A 237 53.02 57.25 14.09
C ASP A 237 53.91 57.71 12.91
N ALA A 238 53.65 58.89 12.37
CA ALA A 238 54.34 59.40 11.18
C ALA A 238 55.77 59.92 11.41
N THR A 239 56.37 59.67 12.58
CA THR A 239 57.75 60.10 12.86
C THR A 239 58.74 59.11 12.24
N GLY A 240 59.71 59.62 11.47
CA GLY A 240 60.75 58.79 10.88
C GLY A 240 60.47 58.41 9.42
N SER A 241 61.08 57.33 8.94
CA SER A 241 60.86 56.84 7.58
C SER A 241 59.75 55.79 7.54
N ALA A 242 58.99 55.75 6.45
CA ALA A 242 57.93 54.76 6.25
C ALA A 242 58.43 53.31 6.46
N ALA A 243 59.62 52.98 5.97
CA ALA A 243 60.22 51.65 6.16
C ALA A 243 60.50 51.33 7.65
N MET A 244 60.94 52.32 8.43
CA MET A 244 61.11 52.18 9.87
C MET A 244 59.77 51.97 10.56
N ASN A 245 58.74 52.71 10.16
CA ASN A 245 57.41 52.64 10.75
C ASN A 245 56.69 51.33 10.42
N THR A 246 56.82 50.81 9.20
CA THR A 246 56.37 49.45 8.86
C THR A 246 57.06 48.42 9.75
N LYS A 247 58.38 48.46 9.88
CA LYS A 247 59.13 47.53 10.73
C LYS A 247 58.72 47.61 12.20
N LEU A 248 58.57 48.82 12.73
CA LEU A 248 58.16 49.02 14.12
C LEU A 248 56.73 48.53 14.38
N SER A 249 55.81 48.72 13.42
CA SER A 249 54.45 48.20 13.49
C SER A 249 54.42 46.66 13.50
N GLU A 250 55.26 46.03 12.68
CA GLU A 250 55.43 44.58 12.62
C GLU A 250 56.01 44.02 13.93
N ASP A 251 57.08 44.65 14.45
CA ASP A 251 57.75 44.20 15.68
C ASP A 251 56.84 44.33 16.91
N ARG A 252 56.00 45.37 16.97
CA ARG A 252 54.97 45.51 18.02
C ARG A 252 53.88 44.46 17.91
N ALA A 253 53.38 44.20 16.71
CA ALA A 253 52.38 43.15 16.50
C ALA A 253 52.95 41.78 16.88
N LYS A 254 54.21 41.48 16.52
CA LYS A 254 54.92 40.26 16.97
C LYS A 254 55.07 40.16 18.48
N ALA A 255 55.35 41.27 19.18
CA ALA A 255 55.43 41.28 20.63
C ALA A 255 54.08 40.89 21.27
N VAL A 256 52.98 41.44 20.76
CA VAL A 256 51.61 41.09 21.20
C VAL A 256 51.26 39.64 20.88
N VAL A 257 51.58 39.15 19.67
CA VAL A 257 51.39 37.74 19.31
C VAL A 257 52.15 36.82 20.25
N THR A 258 53.42 37.14 20.54
CA THR A 258 54.27 36.37 21.46
C THR A 258 53.64 36.32 22.85
N TYR A 259 53.14 37.45 23.36
CA TYR A 259 52.45 37.51 24.63
C TYR A 259 51.19 36.63 24.64
N LEU A 260 50.32 36.74 23.62
CA LEU A 260 49.10 35.95 23.50
C LEU A 260 49.39 34.44 23.45
N MET A 261 50.48 34.03 22.80
CA MET A 261 50.89 32.63 22.73
C MET A 261 51.43 32.11 24.07
N GLN A 262 52.32 32.87 24.71
CA GLN A 262 53.06 32.39 25.90
C GLN A 262 52.27 32.57 27.21
N GLN A 263 51.57 33.70 27.34
CA GLN A 263 50.88 34.10 28.58
C GLN A 263 49.36 34.01 28.45
N GLY A 264 48.83 34.22 27.24
CA GLY A 264 47.39 34.11 26.93
C GLY A 264 46.94 32.71 26.50
N ASN A 265 47.87 31.75 26.34
CA ASN A 265 47.60 30.38 25.89
C ASN A 265 46.84 30.29 24.55
N VAL A 266 46.94 31.31 23.69
CA VAL A 266 46.29 31.32 22.37
C VAL A 266 47.12 30.50 21.38
N PRO A 267 46.57 29.44 20.77
CA PRO A 267 47.30 28.66 19.76
C PRO A 267 47.63 29.51 18.54
N ILE A 268 48.84 29.37 17.99
CA ILE A 268 49.28 30.13 16.81
C ILE A 268 48.32 29.99 15.62
N ARG A 269 47.70 28.82 15.45
CA ARG A 269 46.72 28.53 14.38
C ARG A 269 45.43 29.35 14.48
N HIS A 270 45.15 30.00 15.61
CA HIS A 270 44.01 30.90 15.79
C HIS A 270 44.40 32.38 15.59
N ILE A 271 45.68 32.69 15.41
CA ILE A 271 46.14 34.07 15.25
C ILE A 271 46.29 34.34 13.75
N VAL A 272 45.53 35.31 13.23
CA VAL A 272 45.70 35.80 11.86
C VAL A 272 47.02 36.54 11.77
N ALA A 273 47.77 36.33 10.68
CA ALA A 273 49.10 36.89 10.51
C ALA A 273 49.14 38.39 10.88
N PRO A 274 50.07 38.81 11.75
CA PRO A 274 50.09 40.17 12.27
C PRO A 274 50.21 41.18 11.14
N GLY A 275 49.26 42.10 11.03
CA GLY A 275 49.29 43.15 10.02
C GLY A 275 50.28 44.25 10.39
N ALA A 276 51.23 44.55 9.50
CA ALA A 276 52.15 45.67 9.62
C ALA A 276 51.59 46.88 8.85
N MET A 277 50.77 47.69 9.51
CA MET A 277 50.09 48.81 8.84
C MET A 277 50.98 50.04 8.66
N GLY A 278 52.13 50.08 9.34
CA GLY A 278 52.98 51.28 9.38
C GLY A 278 52.16 52.48 9.84
N GLU A 279 52.17 53.54 9.04
CA GLU A 279 51.45 54.79 9.31
C GLU A 279 49.99 54.80 8.80
N TYR A 280 49.57 53.76 8.06
CA TYR A 280 48.23 53.68 7.50
C TYR A 280 47.19 53.42 8.59
N GLY A 281 46.02 54.06 8.51
CA GLY A 281 44.95 53.88 9.52
C GLY A 281 45.21 54.62 10.84
N ALA A 282 45.77 55.84 10.75
CA ALA A 282 45.94 56.73 11.90
C ALA A 282 44.61 56.95 12.63
N ALA A 283 44.60 56.71 13.94
CA ALA A 283 43.44 56.95 14.82
C ALA A 283 43.33 58.43 15.22
N ALA A 284 44.42 59.19 15.13
CA ALA A 284 44.47 60.60 15.49
C ALA A 284 45.46 61.40 14.61
N PRO A 285 45.38 62.74 14.60
CA PRO A 285 46.31 63.58 13.82
C PRO A 285 47.78 63.44 14.26
N ASN A 286 48.69 63.21 13.31
CA ASN A 286 50.12 62.98 13.57
C ASN A 286 50.91 64.26 13.91
N GLU A 287 50.29 65.43 13.76
CA GLU A 287 50.89 66.74 14.01
C GLU A 287 51.07 66.97 15.51
N THR A 288 50.17 66.40 16.33
CA THR A 288 50.19 66.57 17.78
C THR A 288 50.95 65.45 18.49
N LYS A 289 51.62 65.75 19.60
CA LYS A 289 52.29 64.73 20.43
C LYS A 289 51.30 63.68 20.94
N ALA A 290 50.10 64.10 21.33
CA ALA A 290 49.05 63.22 21.82
C ALA A 290 48.53 62.29 20.70
N GLY A 291 48.24 62.82 19.51
CA GLY A 291 47.76 62.00 18.40
C GLY A 291 48.80 60.98 17.92
N ARG A 292 50.09 61.33 17.91
CA ARG A 292 51.16 60.34 17.68
C ARG A 292 51.16 59.23 18.73
N ALA A 293 50.85 59.54 19.99
CA ALA A 293 50.74 58.50 21.03
C ALA A 293 49.59 57.53 20.79
N GLU A 294 48.44 58.02 20.32
CA GLU A 294 47.32 57.16 19.92
C GLU A 294 47.65 56.31 18.69
N ASN A 295 48.45 56.82 17.75
CA ASN A 295 48.83 56.09 16.54
C ASN A 295 49.86 54.98 16.79
N ARG A 296 50.65 55.06 17.87
CA ARG A 296 51.57 53.99 18.30
C ARG A 296 50.82 52.90 19.06
N ARG A 297 50.02 52.11 18.34
CA ARG A 297 49.17 51.08 18.95
C ARG A 297 49.24 49.76 18.21
N VAL A 298 48.83 48.71 18.90
CA VAL A 298 48.39 47.44 18.30
C VAL A 298 46.93 47.26 18.66
N GLU A 299 46.08 47.04 17.66
CA GLU A 299 44.70 46.64 17.85
C GLU A 299 44.62 45.11 17.83
N VAL A 300 43.92 44.55 18.80
CA VAL A 300 43.68 43.11 18.89
C VAL A 300 42.18 42.87 18.92
N LYS A 301 41.67 42.02 18.03
CA LYS A 301 40.25 41.68 17.95
C LYS A 301 40.07 40.17 18.00
N VAL A 302 39.12 39.72 18.80
CA VAL A 302 38.66 38.33 18.82
C VAL A 302 37.44 38.26 17.92
N LEU A 303 37.54 37.46 16.87
CA LEU A 303 36.55 37.33 15.84
C LEU A 303 35.99 35.91 15.83
N ILE A 304 34.69 35.77 15.57
CA ILE A 304 34.08 34.47 15.23
C ILE A 304 33.43 34.60 13.87
N ASN A 305 33.69 33.61 13.01
CA ASN A 305 33.04 33.50 11.71
C ASN A 305 31.54 33.26 11.88
N LYS A 306 30.70 34.11 11.29
CA LYS A 306 29.24 34.00 11.43
C LYS A 306 28.68 32.69 10.88
N GLY A 307 29.27 32.14 9.81
CA GLY A 307 28.89 30.83 9.25
C GLY A 307 29.22 29.63 10.16
N ILE A 308 30.18 29.79 11.09
CA ILE A 308 30.57 28.75 12.07
C ILE A 308 29.83 28.92 13.39
N ALA A 309 29.60 30.17 13.83
CA ALA A 309 28.91 30.46 15.10
C ALA A 309 27.49 29.88 15.17
N GLY A 310 26.87 29.65 14.02
CA GLY A 310 25.42 29.48 13.91
C GLY A 310 24.76 30.85 14.05
N SER A 311 23.79 31.15 13.18
CA SER A 311 22.88 32.28 13.35
C SER A 311 21.96 32.06 14.55
#